data_AF-A0A924MLQ3-F1
#
_entry.id   AF-A0A924MLQ3-F1
#
_cell.length_a   1.000
_cell.length_b   1.000
_cell.length_c   1.000
_cell.angle_alpha   90.00
_cell.angle_beta   90.00
_cell.angle_gamma   90.00
#
_symmetry.space_group_name_H-M   'P 1'
#
loop_
_entity.id
_entity.type
_entity.pdbx_description
1 polymer ?
#
loop_
_entity_poly.entity_id
_entity_poly.type
_entity_poly.pdbx_seq_one_letter_code
_entity_poly.pdbx_strand_id
1 'polypeptide(L)'
;MLQALLFLFLGLAGSAGPAHFGMRVLSFRQQLDKGLPFHPGTEDGGLYYSWWLMHFAQRKLGDPALRQFGNIAGVMGWITLIGITGSAICIAANMRT
;
A
#
# COMPACT_ATOMS: atom_id res chain seq x y z
N MET A 1 -7.31 12.70 -24.40
CA MET A 1 -7.46 11.40 -23.72
C MET A 1 -6.35 11.13 -22.70
N LEU A 2 -5.07 11.33 -23.06
CA LEU A 2 -3.93 11.12 -22.17
C LEU A 2 -3.99 11.93 -20.85
N GLN A 3 -4.36 13.21 -20.93
CA GLN A 3 -4.53 14.07 -19.75
C GLN A 3 -5.59 13.53 -18.77
N ALA A 4 -6.73 13.05 -19.29
CA ALA A 4 -7.78 12.47 -18.45
C ALA A 4 -7.29 11.19 -17.73
N LEU A 5 -6.51 10.35 -18.41
CA LEU A 5 -5.87 9.18 -17.80
C LEU A 5 -4.84 9.58 -16.74
N LEU A 6 -4.04 10.61 -17.00
CA LEU A 6 -3.10 11.14 -16.01
C LEU A 6 -3.84 11.59 -14.73
N PHE A 7 -4.91 12.38 -14.86
CA PHE A 7 -5.70 12.81 -13.69
C PHE A 7 -6.38 11.65 -12.98
N LEU A 8 -6.87 10.63 -13.71
CA LEU A 8 -7.40 9.41 -13.10
C LEU A 8 -6.34 8.72 -12.22
N PHE A 9 -5.15 8.46 -12.77
CA PHE A 9 -4.09 7.76 -12.05
C PHE A 9 -3.52 8.57 -10.87
N LEU A 10 -3.41 9.89 -11.02
CA LEU A 10 -3.06 10.79 -9.92
C LEU A 10 -4.13 10.75 -8.82
N GLY A 11 -5.41 10.74 -9.18
CA GLY A 11 -6.52 10.60 -8.24
C GLY A 11 -6.47 9.27 -7.47
N LEU A 12 -6.16 8.16 -8.16
CA LEU A 12 -5.97 6.85 -7.52
C LEU A 12 -4.79 6.87 -6.55
N ALA A 13 -3.63 7.39 -6.97
CA ALA A 13 -2.45 7.47 -6.11
C ALA A 13 -2.68 8.37 -4.89
N GLY A 14 -3.28 9.54 -5.09
CA GLY A 14 -3.54 10.53 -4.05
C GLY A 14 -4.59 10.11 -3.02
N SER A 15 -5.53 9.23 -3.39
CA SER A 15 -6.56 8.72 -2.47
C SER A 15 -6.14 7.41 -1.80
N ALA A 16 -5.61 6.45 -2.56
CA ALA A 16 -5.22 5.15 -2.03
C ALA A 16 -3.90 5.22 -1.24
N GLY A 17 -2.99 6.12 -1.60
CA GLY A 17 -1.69 6.26 -0.93
C GLY A 17 -1.81 6.56 0.57
N PRO A 18 -2.56 7.61 0.97
CA PRO A 18 -2.84 7.90 2.37
C PRO A 18 -3.55 6.74 3.09
N ALA A 19 -4.50 6.07 2.44
CA ALA A 19 -5.18 4.91 3.02
C ALA A 19 -4.22 3.74 3.27
N HIS A 20 -3.32 3.44 2.32
CA HIS A 20 -2.26 2.44 2.52
C HIS A 20 -1.38 2.81 3.72
N PHE A 21 -0.90 4.06 3.77
CA PHE A 21 0.01 4.52 4.81
C PHE A 21 -0.62 4.45 6.20
N GLY A 22 -1.83 5.00 6.37
CA GLY A 22 -2.54 4.98 7.64
C GLY A 22 -2.77 3.56 8.16
N MET A 23 -3.27 2.68 7.28
CA MET A 23 -3.54 1.30 7.67
C MET A 23 -2.28 0.49 7.94
N ARG A 24 -1.16 0.76 7.24
CA ARG A 24 0.15 0.17 7.54
C ARG A 24 0.60 0.51 8.96
N VAL A 25 0.51 1.78 9.35
CA VAL A 25 0.89 2.21 10.71
C VAL A 25 0.03 1.51 11.75
N LEU A 26 -1.28 1.40 11.52
CA LEU A 26 -2.19 0.68 12.42
C LEU A 26 -1.87 -0.82 12.49
N SER A 27 -1.59 -1.47 11.36
CA SER A 27 -1.15 -2.87 11.32
C SER A 27 0.14 -3.07 12.11
N PHE A 28 1.14 -2.21 11.91
CA PHE A 28 2.42 -2.29 12.61
C PHE A 28 2.23 -2.13 14.12
N ARG A 29 1.46 -1.12 14.53
CA ARG A 29 1.16 -0.89 15.94
C ARG A 29 0.40 -2.07 16.56
N GLN A 30 -0.57 -2.63 15.85
CA GLN A 30 -1.31 -3.82 16.30
C GLN A 30 -0.38 -5.02 16.54
N GLN A 31 0.59 -5.28 15.65
CA GLN A 31 1.55 -6.36 15.85
C GLN A 31 2.44 -6.12 17.08
N LEU A 32 2.92 -4.90 17.29
CA LEU A 32 3.67 -4.53 18.48
C LEU A 32 2.84 -4.73 19.76
N ASP A 33 1.62 -4.20 19.78
CA ASP A 33 0.73 -4.25 20.95
C ASP A 33 0.32 -5.67 21.33
N LYS A 34 0.21 -6.56 20.34
CA LYS A 34 -0.12 -7.97 20.55
C LYS A 34 1.09 -8.89 20.69
N GLY A 35 2.30 -8.36 20.58
CA GLY A 35 3.54 -9.17 20.58
C GLY A 35 3.55 -10.22 19.46
N LEU A 36 2.95 -9.92 18.31
CA LEU A 36 2.90 -10.85 17.19
C LEU A 36 4.26 -10.89 16.47
N PRO A 37 4.71 -12.06 15.99
CA PRO A 37 6.00 -12.18 15.35
C PRO A 37 6.03 -11.37 14.04
N PHE A 38 7.09 -10.59 13.87
CA PHE A 38 7.40 -9.92 12.62
C PHE A 38 8.06 -10.90 11.64
N HIS A 39 7.91 -10.60 10.35
CA HIS A 39 8.74 -11.26 9.35
C HIS A 39 10.13 -10.60 9.36
N PRO A 40 11.22 -11.36 9.15
CA PRO A 40 12.55 -10.78 9.05
C PRO A 40 12.60 -9.60 8.07
N GLY A 41 13.17 -8.49 8.52
CA GLY A 41 13.31 -7.25 7.75
C GLY A 41 12.06 -6.37 7.73
N THR A 42 11.03 -6.68 8.52
CA THR A 42 9.80 -5.89 8.61
C THR A 42 9.59 -5.24 9.98
N GLU A 43 10.56 -5.36 10.88
CA GLU A 43 10.51 -4.92 12.27
C GLU A 43 10.47 -3.38 12.42
N ASP A 44 10.82 -2.65 11.36
CA ASP A 44 10.80 -1.18 11.32
C ASP A 44 9.45 -0.59 10.84
N GLY A 45 8.53 -1.44 10.37
CA GLY A 45 7.26 -1.00 9.78
C GLY A 45 7.41 -0.25 8.45
N GLY A 46 8.57 -0.34 7.81
CA GLY A 46 8.97 0.40 6.62
C GLY A 46 8.41 -0.16 5.31
N LEU A 47 9.14 0.04 4.21
CA LEU A 47 8.71 -0.39 2.87
C LEU A 47 8.63 -1.91 2.73
N TYR A 48 9.54 -2.65 3.38
CA TYR A 48 9.48 -4.12 3.39
C TYR A 48 8.21 -4.62 4.09
N TYR A 49 7.81 -3.95 5.17
CA TYR A 49 6.54 -4.23 5.85
C TYR A 49 5.32 -3.86 4.98
N SER A 50 5.34 -2.72 4.28
CA SER A 50 4.34 -2.37 3.25
C SER A 50 4.18 -3.49 2.22
N TRP A 51 5.31 -3.97 1.68
CA TRP A 51 5.31 -5.04 0.68
C TRP A 51 4.74 -6.33 1.25
N TRP A 52 5.12 -6.70 2.47
CA TRP A 52 4.59 -7.88 3.16
C TRP A 52 3.06 -7.80 3.37
N LEU A 53 2.53 -6.63 3.76
CA LEU A 53 1.08 -6.40 3.87
C LEU A 53 0.37 -6.47 2.51
N MET A 54 0.99 -5.97 1.44
CA MET A 54 0.48 -6.06 0.07
C MET A 54 0.41 -7.50 -0.45
N HIS A 55 1.24 -8.40 0.08
CA HIS A 55 1.17 -9.83 -0.17
C HIS A 55 0.17 -10.55 0.75
N PHE A 56 -0.56 -9.81 1.59
CA PHE A 56 -1.53 -10.32 2.55
C PHE A 56 -0.96 -11.35 3.53
N ALA A 57 0.34 -11.31 3.77
CA ALA A 57 1.04 -12.30 4.55
C ALA A 57 0.70 -12.22 6.06
N GLN A 58 0.17 -11.11 6.54
CA GLN A 58 -0.35 -10.94 7.90
C GLN A 58 -1.49 -11.90 8.25
N ARG A 59 -2.21 -12.43 7.25
CA ARG A 59 -3.32 -13.37 7.46
C ARG A 59 -2.88 -14.62 8.23
N LYS A 60 -1.61 -15.03 8.10
CA LYS A 60 -1.04 -16.20 8.80
C LYS A 60 -0.92 -16.01 10.31
N LEU A 61 -1.00 -14.77 10.80
CA LEU A 61 -0.86 -14.45 12.23
C LEU A 61 -2.18 -14.60 13.00
N GLY A 62 -3.30 -14.85 12.31
CA GLY A 62 -4.58 -15.17 12.95
C GLY A 62 -5.27 -14.03 13.70
N ASP A 63 -4.65 -12.85 13.85
CA ASP A 63 -5.25 -11.71 14.54
C ASP A 63 -6.31 -10.99 13.67
N PRO A 64 -7.58 -10.91 14.10
CA PRO A 64 -8.66 -10.33 13.28
C PRO A 64 -8.47 -8.84 12.98
N ALA A 65 -8.01 -8.05 13.95
CA ALA A 65 -7.81 -6.61 13.77
C ALA A 65 -6.65 -6.33 12.82
N LEU A 66 -5.53 -7.04 12.98
CA LEU A 66 -4.41 -7.00 12.04
C LEU A 66 -4.83 -7.42 10.65
N ARG A 67 -5.67 -8.44 10.52
CA ARG A 67 -6.20 -8.87 9.22
C ARG A 67 -7.02 -7.77 8.56
N GLN A 68 -7.87 -7.08 9.31
CA GLN A 68 -8.65 -5.95 8.80
C GLN A 68 -7.72 -4.82 8.33
N PHE A 69 -6.81 -4.36 9.19
CA PHE A 69 -5.91 -3.27 8.86
C PHE A 69 -4.99 -3.62 7.69
N GLY A 70 -4.38 -4.80 7.73
CA GLY A 70 -3.45 -5.26 6.71
C GLY A 70 -4.13 -5.54 5.38
N ASN A 71 -5.39 -5.99 5.37
CA ASN A 71 -6.14 -6.16 4.12
C ASN A 71 -6.39 -4.81 3.44
N ILE A 72 -6.82 -3.80 4.19
CA ILE A 72 -7.03 -2.46 3.63
C ILE A 72 -5.69 -1.87 3.18
N ALA A 73 -4.65 -1.97 4.02
CA ALA A 73 -3.30 -1.56 3.64
C ALA A 73 -2.83 -2.24 2.35
N GLY A 74 -3.02 -3.55 2.22
CA GLY A 74 -2.60 -4.30 1.06
C GLY A 74 -3.33 -3.90 -0.23
N VAL A 75 -4.67 -3.83 -0.19
CA VAL A 75 -5.49 -3.42 -1.34
C VAL A 75 -5.15 -1.99 -1.77
N MET A 76 -5.10 -1.06 -0.81
CA MET A 76 -4.79 0.34 -1.11
C MET A 76 -3.35 0.51 -1.60
N GLY A 77 -2.40 -0.32 -1.12
CA GLY A 77 -1.03 -0.34 -1.61
C GLY A 77 -0.95 -0.71 -3.09
N TRP A 78 -1.69 -1.73 -3.51
CA TRP A 78 -1.78 -2.10 -4.93
C TRP A 78 -2.43 -1.01 -5.79
N ILE A 79 -3.53 -0.41 -5.33
CA ILE A 79 -4.18 0.71 -6.06
C ILE A 79 -3.22 1.90 -6.18
N THR A 80 -2.49 2.21 -5.12
CA THR A 80 -1.47 3.27 -5.12
C THR A 80 -0.38 2.98 -6.15
N LEU A 81 0.12 1.75 -6.20
CA LEU A 81 1.15 1.34 -7.16
C LEU A 81 0.64 1.46 -8.61
N ILE A 82 -0.61 1.07 -8.86
CA ILE A 82 -1.27 1.26 -10.17
C ILE A 82 -1.37 2.76 -10.50
N GLY A 83 -1.78 3.60 -9.56
CA GLY A 83 -1.86 5.05 -9.74
C GLY A 83 -0.50 5.70 -10.04
N ILE A 84 0.54 5.33 -9.29
CA ILE A 84 1.91 5.84 -9.53
C ILE A 84 2.41 5.39 -10.90
N THR A 85 2.29 4.10 -11.21
CA THR A 85 2.77 3.52 -12.47
C THR A 85 2.04 4.10 -13.67
N GLY A 86 0.71 4.18 -13.61
CA GLY A 86 -0.10 4.77 -14.67
C GLY A 86 0.20 6.25 -14.90
N SER A 87 0.42 7.02 -13.82
CA SER A 87 0.84 8.42 -13.92
C SER A 87 2.20 8.57 -14.60
N ALA A 88 3.19 7.76 -14.19
CA ALA A 88 4.53 7.76 -14.77
C ALA A 88 4.50 7.43 -16.28
N ILE A 89 3.71 6.43 -16.68
CA ILE A 89 3.52 6.07 -18.09
C ILE A 89 2.90 7.23 -18.87
N CYS A 90 1.86 7.88 -18.33
CA CYS A 90 1.21 9.00 -19.01
C CYS A 90 2.16 10.20 -19.18
N ILE A 91 2.96 10.51 -18.16
CA ILE A 91 3.98 11.57 -18.23
C ILE A 91 5.03 11.23 -19.28
N ALA A 92 5.58 10.01 -19.24
CA ALA A 92 6.60 9.57 -20.18
C ALA A 92 6.09 9.56 -21.63
N ALA A 93 4.82 9.20 -21.85
CA ALA A 93 4.20 9.27 -23.17
C ALA A 93 4.03 10.73 -23.65
N ASN A 94 3.64 11.64 -22.75
CA ASN A 94 3.48 13.06 -23.08
C ASN A 94 4.81 13.77 -23.38
N MET A 95 5.94 13.31 -22.83
CA MET A 95 7.27 13.86 -23.13
C MET A 95 7.81 13.46 -24.52
N ARG A 96 7.20 12.46 -25.17
CA ARG A 96 7.62 11.93 -26.48
C ARG A 96 6.82 12.50 -27.65
N THR A 97 5.77 13.25 -27.35
CA THR A 97 4.87 13.93 -28.32
C THR A 97 5.16 15.41 -28.34
#